data_AF-M9UGQ9-F1
#
_entry.id   AF-M9UGQ9-F1
#
_cell.length_a   1.000
_cell.length_b   1.000
_cell.length_c   1.000
_cell.angle_alpha   90.00
_cell.angle_beta   90.00
_cell.angle_gamma   90.00
#
_symmetry.space_group_name_H-M   'P 1'
#
loop_
_entity.id
_entity.type
_entity.pdbx_description
1 polymer ?
#
loop_
_entity_poly.entity_id
_entity_poly.type
_entity_poly.pdbx_seq_one_letter_code
_entity_poly.pdbx_strand_id
1 'polypeptide(L)'
;MISWLVGSQAPPWSYLEDLFQDYRNVAVYVDNKNIVQTVKVSDIDEFYTQFSVLIHAKYFKYYSTYYIKLEKMVAFQTMSEKVANHLIAKKGWRGIKYYYGDEFLGAWILYDCTRCREKQRAHLEISKFAVSEDEIIEAHLKIYNS
;
A
#
# COMPACT_ATOMS: atom_id res chain seq x y z
N MET A 1 -19.25 -3.92 12.62
CA MET A 1 -18.85 -2.51 12.83
C MET A 1 -17.37 -2.42 12.57
N ILE A 2 -16.90 -1.58 11.64
CA ILE A 2 -15.47 -1.28 11.42
C ILE A 2 -15.09 0.03 12.13
N SER A 3 -16.09 0.90 12.38
CA SER A 3 -15.94 2.22 12.98
C SER A 3 -15.20 2.23 14.32
N TRP A 4 -15.34 1.19 15.14
CA TRP A 4 -14.67 1.07 16.44
C TRP A 4 -13.15 0.92 16.35
N LEU A 5 -12.60 0.50 15.20
CA LEU A 5 -11.16 0.49 14.98
C LEU A 5 -10.62 1.92 14.84
N VAL A 6 -11.40 2.84 14.29
CA VAL A 6 -10.94 4.21 14.07
C VAL A 6 -10.75 4.90 15.43
N GLY A 7 -9.57 5.45 15.66
CA GLY A 7 -9.16 6.04 16.94
C GLY A 7 -8.58 5.05 17.94
N SER A 8 -8.55 3.75 17.65
CA SER A 8 -7.90 2.74 18.50
C SER A 8 -6.44 2.49 18.10
N GLN A 9 -5.66 1.89 19.00
CA GLN A 9 -4.36 1.32 18.64
C GLN A 9 -4.56 0.26 17.55
N ALA A 10 -3.66 0.23 16.56
CA ALA A 10 -3.73 -0.78 15.51
C ALA A 10 -3.50 -2.18 16.10
N PRO A 11 -4.46 -3.10 15.94
CA PRO A 11 -4.34 -4.45 16.46
C PRO A 11 -3.36 -5.27 15.62
N PRO A 12 -2.92 -6.44 16.12
CA PRO A 12 -2.03 -7.32 15.37
C PRO A 12 -2.55 -7.68 13.99
N TRP A 13 -1.63 -7.93 13.06
CA TRP A 13 -1.95 -8.24 11.66
C TRP A 13 -2.87 -9.46 11.50
N SER A 14 -2.68 -10.51 12.30
CA SER A 14 -3.53 -11.70 12.30
C SER A 14 -4.97 -11.39 12.70
N TYR A 15 -5.18 -10.49 13.66
CA TYR A 15 -6.51 -10.06 14.05
C TYR A 15 -7.22 -9.31 12.92
N LEU A 16 -6.50 -8.42 12.22
CA LEU A 16 -7.04 -7.71 11.05
C LEU A 16 -7.36 -8.67 9.91
N GLU A 17 -6.56 -9.70 9.73
CA GLU A 17 -6.77 -10.73 8.70
C GLU A 17 -8.08 -11.49 8.93
N ASP A 18 -8.33 -11.95 10.17
CA ASP A 18 -9.58 -12.62 10.53
C ASP A 18 -10.77 -11.66 10.39
N LEU A 19 -10.63 -10.42 10.89
CA LEU A 19 -11.71 -9.42 10.86
C LEU A 19 -12.12 -9.04 9.43
N PHE A 20 -11.16 -9.00 8.50
CA PHE A 20 -11.38 -8.59 7.12
C PHE A 20 -11.44 -9.76 6.14
N GLN A 21 -11.65 -10.98 6.61
CA GLN A 21 -11.67 -12.18 5.78
C GLN A 21 -12.68 -12.05 4.62
N ASP A 22 -13.87 -11.51 4.88
CA ASP A 22 -14.97 -11.42 3.91
C ASP A 22 -14.84 -10.29 2.89
N TYR A 23 -13.98 -9.30 3.14
CA TYR A 23 -13.78 -8.18 2.23
C TYR A 23 -12.74 -8.51 1.17
N ARG A 24 -13.03 -8.17 -0.09
CA ARG A 24 -12.11 -8.40 -1.21
C ARG A 24 -10.89 -7.49 -1.13
N ASN A 25 -11.12 -6.20 -0.87
CA ASN A 25 -10.07 -5.19 -0.77
C ASN A 25 -10.23 -4.38 0.52
N VAL A 26 -9.14 -4.25 1.28
CA VAL A 26 -9.10 -3.49 2.53
C VAL A 26 -7.76 -2.78 2.67
N ALA A 27 -7.76 -1.55 3.19
CA ALA A 27 -6.58 -0.86 3.65
C ALA A 27 -6.83 -0.20 5.01
N VAL A 28 -5.89 -0.38 5.93
CA VAL A 28 -5.86 0.26 7.25
C VAL A 28 -4.67 1.19 7.29
N TYR A 29 -4.94 2.45 7.61
CA TYR A 29 -3.90 3.46 7.73
C TYR A 29 -3.83 4.00 9.15
N VAL A 30 -2.60 4.21 9.61
CA VAL A 30 -2.29 4.60 10.98
C VAL A 30 -1.45 5.87 10.98
N ASP A 31 -1.56 6.66 12.05
CA ASP A 31 -0.65 7.78 12.30
C ASP A 31 0.70 7.32 12.87
N ASN A 32 1.55 8.29 13.23
CA ASN A 32 2.86 8.06 13.85
C ASN A 32 2.81 7.47 15.27
N LYS A 33 1.65 7.46 15.92
CA LYS A 33 1.41 6.81 17.21
C LYS A 33 0.82 5.41 17.04
N ASN A 34 0.71 4.95 15.79
CA ASN A 34 0.10 3.67 15.43
C ASN A 34 -1.38 3.59 15.86
N ILE A 35 -2.06 4.74 15.85
CA ILE A 35 -3.51 4.85 16.02
C ILE A 35 -4.15 4.77 14.64
N VAL A 36 -5.17 3.94 14.50
CA VAL A 36 -5.91 3.78 13.24
C VAL A 36 -6.68 5.06 12.94
N GLN A 37 -6.37 5.68 11.82
CA GLN A 37 -6.99 6.94 11.39
C GLN A 37 -8.07 6.70 10.34
N THR A 38 -7.88 5.72 9.46
CA THR A 38 -8.92 5.36 8.49
C THR A 38 -8.81 3.90 8.09
N VAL A 39 -9.98 3.32 7.82
CA VAL A 39 -10.14 1.98 7.26
C VAL A 39 -10.98 2.13 6.00
N LYS A 40 -10.43 1.71 4.87
CA LYS A 40 -11.14 1.68 3.58
C LYS A 40 -11.39 0.23 3.20
N VAL A 41 -12.63 -0.08 2.84
CA VAL A 41 -13.04 -1.40 2.33
C VAL A 41 -13.71 -1.22 0.98
N SER A 42 -13.55 -2.18 0.09
CA SER A 42 -14.15 -2.15 -1.25
C SER A 42 -14.28 -3.54 -1.85
N ASP A 43 -15.38 -3.78 -2.55
CA ASP A 43 -15.59 -4.99 -3.36
C ASP A 43 -15.11 -4.83 -4.81
N ILE A 44 -14.70 -3.62 -5.17
CA ILE A 44 -14.21 -3.25 -6.50
C ILE A 44 -12.70 -3.45 -6.54
N ASP A 45 -12.23 -4.25 -7.50
CA ASP A 45 -10.80 -4.52 -7.70
C ASP A 45 -10.06 -3.37 -8.39
N GLU A 46 -10.79 -2.43 -9.00
CA GLU A 46 -10.18 -1.32 -9.72
C GLU A 46 -9.61 -0.25 -8.78
N PHE A 47 -8.33 0.05 -8.98
CA PHE A 47 -7.55 0.92 -8.09
C PHE A 47 -7.48 2.39 -8.54
N TYR A 48 -7.91 2.70 -9.77
CA TYR A 48 -8.03 4.08 -10.29
C TYR A 48 -9.38 4.73 -9.97
N THR A 49 -10.28 4.03 -9.29
CA THR A 49 -11.62 4.52 -8.99
C THR A 49 -11.65 5.26 -7.65
N GLN A 50 -12.65 6.13 -7.45
CA GLN A 50 -12.92 6.76 -6.15
C GLN A 50 -13.23 5.73 -5.03
N PHE A 51 -13.63 4.51 -5.41
CA PHE A 51 -13.91 3.40 -4.52
C PHE A 51 -12.68 2.55 -4.20
N SER A 52 -11.51 2.91 -4.74
CA SER A 52 -10.24 2.28 -4.41
C SER A 52 -9.95 2.42 -2.92
N VAL A 53 -9.39 1.38 -2.31
CA VAL A 53 -8.93 1.45 -0.90
C VAL A 53 -7.65 2.26 -0.75
N LEU A 54 -6.98 2.59 -1.86
CA LEU A 54 -5.76 3.39 -1.86
C LEU A 54 -6.06 4.86 -1.59
N ILE A 55 -5.23 5.51 -0.76
CA ILE A 55 -5.35 6.95 -0.46
C ILE A 55 -4.45 7.77 -1.38
N HIS A 56 -4.82 9.04 -1.56
CA HIS A 56 -4.03 10.01 -2.32
C HIS A 56 -2.68 10.30 -1.62
N ALA A 57 -1.59 10.49 -2.39
CA ALA A 57 -0.24 10.63 -1.84
C ALA A 57 -0.04 11.81 -0.87
N LYS A 58 -0.82 12.90 -1.03
CA LYS A 58 -0.88 14.02 -0.08
C LYS A 58 -1.06 13.60 1.40
N TYR A 59 -1.62 12.42 1.64
CA TYR A 59 -1.82 11.86 2.97
C TYR A 59 -0.68 10.98 3.47
N PHE A 60 0.29 10.59 2.64
CA PHE A 60 1.40 9.70 3.03
C PHE A 60 2.29 10.30 4.14
N LYS A 61 2.32 11.63 4.26
CA LYS A 61 3.04 12.31 5.36
C LYS A 61 2.33 12.23 6.72
N TYR A 62 1.03 11.98 6.71
CA TYR A 62 0.21 11.88 7.93
C TYR A 62 -0.05 10.43 8.30
N TYR A 63 -0.20 9.56 7.30
CA TYR A 63 -0.62 8.19 7.48
C TYR A 63 0.33 7.22 6.78
N SER A 64 0.69 6.17 7.50
CA SER A 64 1.39 5.01 6.96
C SER A 64 0.40 3.88 6.69
N THR A 65 0.70 3.07 5.67
CA THR A 65 -0.09 1.88 5.34
C THR A 65 0.27 0.76 6.30
N TYR A 66 -0.61 0.44 7.26
CA TYR A 66 -0.36 -0.58 8.27
C TYR A 66 -0.76 -1.99 7.81
N TYR A 67 -1.93 -2.09 7.20
CA TYR A 67 -2.46 -3.33 6.66
C TYR A 67 -3.09 -3.04 5.31
N ILE A 68 -2.84 -3.91 4.34
CA ILE A 68 -3.55 -3.86 3.07
C ILE A 68 -3.75 -5.28 2.57
N LYS A 69 -4.96 -5.54 2.11
CA LYS A 69 -5.40 -6.78 1.47
C LYS A 69 -6.04 -6.39 0.15
N LEU A 70 -5.56 -6.97 -0.93
CA LEU A 70 -6.10 -6.77 -2.27
C LEU A 70 -6.26 -8.15 -2.92
N GLU A 71 -7.42 -8.41 -3.52
CA GLU A 71 -7.73 -9.75 -4.04
C GLU A 71 -6.93 -10.08 -5.31
N LYS A 72 -6.73 -9.08 -6.18
CA LYS A 72 -6.17 -9.26 -7.54
C LYS A 72 -4.83 -8.58 -7.78
N MET A 73 -4.28 -7.88 -6.80
CA MET A 73 -3.02 -7.17 -6.97
C MET A 73 -2.23 -7.05 -5.68
N VAL A 74 -0.99 -6.59 -5.82
CA VAL A 74 -0.19 -6.06 -4.73
C VAL A 74 -0.02 -4.56 -4.95
N ALA A 75 -0.06 -3.76 -3.89
CA ALA A 75 0.16 -2.32 -3.95
C ALA A 75 1.03 -1.83 -2.79
N PHE A 76 1.97 -0.93 -3.07
CA PHE A 76 2.75 -0.25 -2.03
C PHE A 76 3.06 1.19 -2.44
N GLN A 77 3.29 2.03 -1.45
CA GLN A 77 3.58 3.44 -1.66
C GLN A 77 5.08 3.69 -1.76
N THR A 78 5.47 4.69 -2.55
CA THR A 78 6.82 5.26 -2.56
C THR A 78 6.75 6.78 -2.61
N MET A 79 7.67 7.45 -1.91
CA MET A 79 7.87 8.91 -1.97
C MET A 79 9.00 9.29 -2.95
N SER A 80 9.71 8.31 -3.51
CA SER A 80 10.77 8.55 -4.50
C SER A 80 10.23 8.41 -5.92
N GLU A 81 10.36 9.48 -6.70
CA GLU A 81 9.99 9.47 -8.12
C GLU A 81 10.90 8.53 -8.92
N LYS A 82 12.20 8.45 -8.57
CA LYS A 82 13.16 7.55 -9.23
C LYS A 82 12.74 6.09 -9.05
N VAL A 83 12.40 5.69 -7.83
CA VAL A 83 11.90 4.34 -7.53
C VAL A 83 10.62 4.06 -8.31
N ALA A 84 9.67 5.01 -8.28
CA ALA A 84 8.40 4.86 -9.00
C ALA A 84 8.62 4.67 -10.52
N ASN A 85 9.43 5.54 -11.12
CA ASN A 85 9.74 5.51 -12.56
C ASN A 85 10.41 4.19 -12.94
N HIS A 86 11.38 3.73 -12.15
CA HIS A 86 12.11 2.51 -12.45
C HIS A 86 11.20 1.27 -12.41
N LEU A 87 10.34 1.17 -11.39
CA LEU A 87 9.45 0.02 -11.24
C LEU A 87 8.35 0.02 -12.31
N ILE A 88 7.71 1.16 -12.56
CA ILE A 88 6.61 1.28 -13.55
C ILE A 88 7.12 1.03 -14.98
N ALA A 89 8.38 1.32 -15.28
CA ALA A 89 8.96 1.05 -16.59
C ALA A 89 9.09 -0.46 -16.91
N LYS A 90 8.97 -1.35 -15.91
CA LYS A 90 9.08 -2.79 -16.11
C LYS A 90 7.72 -3.40 -16.49
N LYS A 91 7.75 -4.39 -17.38
CA LYS A 91 6.55 -5.13 -17.81
C LYS A 91 5.85 -5.76 -16.60
N GLY A 92 4.53 -5.62 -16.53
CA GLY A 92 3.68 -6.17 -15.46
C GLY A 92 3.47 -5.22 -14.28
N TRP A 93 4.25 -4.14 -14.20
CA TRP A 93 4.12 -3.11 -13.19
C TRP A 93 3.24 -1.96 -13.69
N ARG A 94 2.50 -1.35 -12.77
CA ARG A 94 1.63 -0.19 -12.98
C ARG A 94 1.81 0.77 -11.82
N GLY A 95 1.35 2.01 -12.00
CA GLY A 95 1.37 2.96 -10.89
C GLY A 95 0.39 4.10 -11.05
N ILE A 96 0.16 4.77 -9.93
CA ILE A 96 -0.53 6.06 -9.84
C ILE A 96 0.47 7.03 -9.24
N LYS A 97 0.91 8.02 -10.02
CA LYS A 97 1.77 9.10 -9.55
C LYS A 97 0.93 10.33 -9.23
N TYR A 98 1.27 10.99 -8.14
CA TYR A 98 0.58 12.20 -7.70
C TYR A 98 1.55 13.36 -7.72
N TYR A 99 1.12 14.46 -8.32
CA TYR A 99 1.90 15.69 -8.44
C TYR A 99 1.08 16.87 -7.92
N TYR A 100 1.77 17.89 -7.42
CA TYR A 100 1.21 19.21 -7.18
C TYR A 100 2.05 20.24 -7.95
N GLY A 101 1.54 20.68 -9.11
CA GLY A 101 2.39 21.36 -10.10
C GLY A 101 3.49 20.40 -10.57
N ASP A 102 4.74 20.84 -10.47
CA ASP A 102 5.93 20.04 -10.83
C ASP A 102 6.49 19.21 -9.66
N GLU A 103 5.91 19.32 -8.46
CA GLU A 103 6.38 18.60 -7.27
C GLU A 103 5.77 17.19 -7.20
N PHE A 104 6.63 16.17 -7.19
CA PHE A 104 6.22 14.78 -6.95
C PHE A 104 5.83 14.57 -5.49
N LEU A 105 4.56 14.20 -5.26
CA LEU A 105 4.03 13.94 -3.91
C LEU A 105 4.22 12.49 -3.46
N GLY A 106 4.43 11.56 -4.39
CA GLY A 106 4.45 10.12 -4.13
C GLY A 106 3.67 9.33 -5.17
N ALA A 107 3.83 8.01 -5.13
CA ALA A 107 3.15 7.10 -6.01
C ALA A 107 2.67 5.83 -5.30
N TRP A 108 1.58 5.26 -5.80
CA TRP A 108 1.27 3.84 -5.61
C TRP A 108 1.89 3.04 -6.75
N ILE A 109 2.60 1.97 -6.39
CA ILE A 109 3.15 0.99 -7.32
C ILE A 109 2.37 -0.31 -7.16
N LEU A 110 1.97 -0.90 -8.28
CA LEU A 110 1.10 -2.07 -8.29
C LEU A 110 1.54 -3.09 -9.35
N TYR A 111 1.20 -4.35 -9.12
CA TYR A 111 1.25 -5.40 -10.14
C TYR A 111 0.16 -6.44 -9.88
N ASP A 112 -0.27 -7.14 -10.92
CA ASP A 112 -1.30 -8.18 -10.82
C ASP A 112 -0.77 -9.39 -10.04
N CYS A 113 -1.52 -9.81 -9.03
CA CYS A 113 -1.18 -10.96 -8.19
C CYS A 113 -2.43 -11.39 -7.42
N THR A 114 -2.91 -12.61 -7.64
CA THR A 114 -4.15 -13.07 -7.00
C THR A 114 -3.85 -13.66 -5.63
N ARG A 115 -4.50 -13.13 -4.58
CA ARG A 115 -4.39 -13.61 -3.18
C ARG A 115 -2.96 -13.63 -2.62
N CYS A 116 -2.11 -12.69 -3.06
CA CYS A 116 -0.69 -12.63 -2.71
C CYS A 116 -0.42 -11.86 -1.40
N ARG A 117 -1.05 -12.28 -0.30
CA ARG A 117 -0.96 -11.60 1.01
C ARG A 117 0.47 -11.51 1.55
N GLU A 118 1.25 -12.56 1.41
CA GLU A 118 2.64 -12.59 1.91
C GLU A 118 3.53 -11.63 1.13
N LYS A 119 3.39 -11.57 -0.21
CA LYS A 119 4.09 -10.57 -1.03
C LYS A 119 3.66 -9.16 -0.62
N GLN A 120 2.36 -8.95 -0.46
CA GLN A 120 1.81 -7.67 -0.02
C GLN A 120 2.42 -7.22 1.32
N ARG A 121 2.55 -8.14 2.29
CA ARG A 121 3.25 -7.88 3.56
C ARG A 121 4.69 -7.44 3.34
N ALA A 122 5.44 -8.24 2.59
CA ALA A 122 6.86 -8.04 2.40
C ALA A 122 7.15 -6.68 1.75
N HIS A 123 6.30 -6.23 0.82
CA HIS A 123 6.44 -4.91 0.21
C HIS A 123 6.27 -3.76 1.23
N LEU A 124 5.38 -3.89 2.22
CA LEU A 124 5.19 -2.88 3.27
C LEU A 124 6.34 -2.83 4.28
N GLU A 125 7.12 -3.90 4.39
CA GLU A 125 8.24 -3.98 5.35
C GLU A 125 9.55 -3.40 4.80
N ILE A 126 9.68 -3.24 3.47
CA ILE A 126 10.92 -2.75 2.82
C ILE A 126 11.35 -1.37 3.33
N SER A 127 10.41 -0.45 3.57
CA SER A 127 10.72 0.91 4.01
C SER A 127 11.40 0.98 5.39
N LYS A 128 11.46 -0.14 6.13
CA LYS A 128 12.11 -0.22 7.45
C LYS A 128 13.59 -0.55 7.38
N PHE A 129 14.09 -1.05 6.24
CA PHE A 129 15.43 -1.66 6.17
C PHE A 129 16.33 -1.08 5.08
N ALA A 130 15.79 -0.50 4.02
CA ALA A 130 16.59 -0.04 2.90
C ALA A 130 17.20 1.35 3.13
N VAL A 131 18.47 1.51 2.74
CA VAL A 131 19.26 2.72 3.01
C VAL A 131 19.39 3.60 1.75
N SER A 132 19.20 3.02 0.55
CA SER A 132 19.26 3.73 -0.73
C SER A 132 18.10 3.39 -1.67
N GLU A 133 17.85 4.26 -2.66
CA GLU A 133 16.81 4.05 -3.67
C GLU A 133 17.04 2.79 -4.53
N ASP A 134 18.30 2.46 -4.83
CA ASP A 134 18.62 1.30 -5.65
C ASP A 134 18.38 -0.01 -4.86
N GLU A 135 18.71 -0.04 -3.56
CA GLU A 135 18.36 -1.15 -2.67
C GLU A 135 16.84 -1.33 -2.53
N ILE A 136 16.08 -0.23 -2.44
CA ILE A 136 14.61 -0.27 -2.40
C ILE A 136 14.07 -0.94 -3.68
N ILE A 137 14.59 -0.54 -4.84
CA ILE A 137 14.19 -1.11 -6.14
C ILE A 137 14.49 -2.61 -6.16
N GLU A 138 15.72 -3.02 -5.81
CA GLU A 138 16.13 -4.43 -5.81
C GLU A 138 15.28 -5.28 -4.86
N ALA A 139 15.00 -4.76 -3.65
CA ALA A 139 14.16 -5.46 -2.69
C ALA A 139 12.74 -5.69 -3.22
N HIS A 140 12.12 -4.68 -3.85
CA HIS A 140 10.80 -4.82 -4.45
C HIS A 140 10.79 -5.81 -5.62
N LEU A 141 11.84 -5.81 -6.45
CA LEU A 141 11.97 -6.77 -7.56
C LEU A 141 12.17 -8.20 -7.07
N LYS A 142 12.91 -8.39 -5.98
CA LYS A 142 13.11 -9.71 -5.38
C LYS A 142 11.79 -10.33 -4.91
N ILE A 143 10.92 -9.55 -4.26
CA ILE A 143 9.58 -10.02 -3.85
C ILE A 143 8.69 -10.33 -5.06
N TYR A 144 8.75 -9.50 -6.10
CA TYR A 144 7.98 -9.74 -7.32
C TYR A 144 8.32 -11.08 -7.97
N ASN A 145 9.61 -11.41 -8.05
CA ASN A 145 10.13 -12.61 -8.69
C ASN A 145 10.07 -13.89 -7.82
N SER A 146 9.68 -13.80 -6.55
CA SER A 146 9.60 -14.96 -5.64
C SER A 146 8.37 -15.82 -5.83
#